data_AF-A0A954L3E4-F1
#
_entry.id   AF-A0A954L3E4-F1
#
_cell.length_a   1.000
_cell.length_b   1.000
_cell.length_c   1.000
_cell.angle_alpha   90.00
_cell.angle_beta   90.00
_cell.angle_gamma   90.00
#
_symmetry.space_group_name_H-M   'P 1'
#
loop_
_entity.id
_entity.type
_entity.pdbx_description
1 polymer ?
#
loop_
_entity_poly.entity_id
_entity_poly.type
_entity_poly.pdbx_seq_one_letter_code
_entity_poly.pdbx_strand_id
1 'polypeptide(L)' 'KCKVNLTWIESFPLRSPEVGYLFFLDFEGHVTEARIKRALGELEKMADRLELLGSYPRSEPLN' A
#
# COMPACT_ATOMS: atom_id res chain seq x y z
N LYS A 1 12.77 -3.76 -7.37
CA LYS A 1 12.46 -2.32 -7.57
C LYS A 1 12.04 -1.69 -6.23
N CYS A 2 12.31 -0.40 -6.03
CA CYS A 2 12.04 0.48 -4.85
C CYS A 2 12.44 0.03 -3.42
N LYS A 3 12.70 -1.26 -3.15
CA LYS A 3 13.11 -1.80 -1.83
C LYS A 3 12.17 -1.34 -0.71
N VAL A 4 10.89 -1.63 -0.86
CA VAL A 4 9.84 -1.34 0.14
C VAL A 4 9.50 -2.65 0.84
N ASN A 5 9.54 -2.67 2.17
CA ASN A 5 9.17 -3.83 2.96
C ASN A 5 7.68 -3.76 3.28
N LEU A 6 6.92 -4.81 2.95
CA LEU A 6 5.51 -4.91 3.31
C LEU A 6 5.40 -5.54 4.70
N THR A 7 4.59 -4.96 5.57
CA THR A 7 4.30 -5.53 6.90
C THR A 7 2.95 -6.24 6.92
N TRP A 8 2.07 -5.91 5.98
CA TRP A 8 0.79 -6.57 5.80
C TRP A 8 0.31 -6.43 4.36
N ILE A 9 -0.33 -7.47 3.84
CA ILE A 9 -1.07 -7.43 2.58
C ILE A 9 -2.24 -8.41 2.66
N GLU A 10 -3.44 -7.93 2.34
CA GLU A 10 -4.64 -8.76 2.33
C GLU A 10 -5.52 -8.41 1.13
N SER A 11 -6.10 -9.44 0.51
CA SER A 11 -6.96 -9.31 -0.67
C SER A 11 -8.42 -9.54 -0.32
N PHE A 12 -9.29 -8.66 -0.79
CA PHE A 12 -10.73 -8.78 -0.64
C PHE A 12 -11.37 -8.85 -2.03
N PRO A 13 -12.23 -9.85 -2.31
CA PRO A 13 -12.96 -9.89 -3.56
C PRO A 13 -13.96 -8.73 -3.61
N LEU A 14 -14.03 -8.05 -4.76
CA LEU A 14 -15.02 -7.00 -4.97
C LEU A 14 -16.43 -7.61 -5.01
N ARG A 15 -17.38 -7.00 -4.29
CA ARG A 15 -18.80 -7.42 -4.25
C ARG A 15 -19.65 -6.74 -5.34
N SER A 16 -19.01 -6.36 -6.45
CA SER A 16 -19.58 -5.59 -7.58
C SER A 16 -19.80 -6.52 -8.79
N PRO A 17 -20.62 -6.15 -9.80
CA PRO A 17 -20.66 -6.87 -11.09
C PRO A 17 -19.30 -6.98 -11.80
N GLU A 18 -18.34 -6.11 -11.47
CA GLU A 18 -16.97 -6.19 -11.97
C GLU A 18 -16.13 -7.20 -11.18
N VAL A 19 -15.45 -8.10 -11.91
CA VAL A 19 -14.51 -9.06 -11.33
C VAL A 19 -13.22 -8.32 -10.98
N GLY A 20 -12.83 -8.38 -9.71
CA GLY A 20 -11.57 -7.79 -9.27
C GLY A 20 -11.31 -7.99 -7.79
N TYR A 21 -10.17 -7.48 -7.34
CA TYR A 21 -9.71 -7.55 -5.96
C TYR A 21 -9.37 -6.16 -5.46
N LEU A 22 -9.76 -5.88 -4.23
CA LEU A 22 -9.21 -4.78 -3.46
C LEU A 22 -8.07 -5.34 -2.60
N PHE A 23 -6.92 -4.64 -2.59
CA PHE A 23 -5.81 -4.98 -1.72
C PHE A 23 -5.65 -3.91 -0.64
N PHE A 24 -5.61 -4.34 0.61
CA PHE A 24 -5.11 -3.52 1.71
C PHE A 24 -3.67 -3.91 1.99
N LEU A 25 -2.84 -2.91 2.27
CA LEU A 25 -1.41 -3.10 2.43
C LEU A 25 -0.83 -2.07 3.38
N ASP A 26 0.04 -2.55 4.27
CA ASP A 26 0.91 -1.73 5.10
C ASP A 26 2.37 -1.97 4.70
N PHE A 27 3.18 -0.92 4.77
CA PHE A 27 4.59 -1.00 4.41
C PHE A 27 5.47 -0.04 5.20
N GLU A 28 6.76 -0.35 5.25
CA GLU A 28 7.75 0.49 5.92
C GLU A 28 8.22 1.64 5.03
N GLY A 29 7.81 2.84 5.42
CA GLY A 29 8.30 4.10 4.86
C GLY A 29 7.27 5.21 5.01
N HIS A 30 7.66 6.41 4.62
CA HIS A 30 6.80 7.59 4.62
C HIS A 30 6.53 8.08 3.20
N VAL A 31 5.32 8.57 2.93
CA VAL A 31 4.92 9.10 1.61
C VAL A 31 5.81 10.23 1.10
N THR A 32 6.54 10.92 1.98
CA THR A 32 7.47 11.99 1.60
C THR A 32 8.80 11.46 1.06
N GLU A 33 9.18 10.21 1.32
CA GLU A 33 10.42 9.60 0.86
C GLU A 33 10.41 9.38 -0.66
N ALA A 34 11.52 9.71 -1.32
CA ALA A 34 11.63 9.59 -2.78
C ALA A 34 11.40 8.16 -3.30
N ARG A 35 11.84 7.13 -2.54
CA ARG A 35 11.63 5.72 -2.91
C ARG A 35 10.15 5.31 -2.85
N ILE A 36 9.41 5.84 -1.87
CA ILE A 36 8.00 5.55 -1.65
C ILE A 36 7.16 6.26 -2.70
N LYS A 37 7.43 7.55 -2.97
CA LYS A 37 6.79 8.29 -4.07
C LYS A 37 6.93 7.57 -5.41
N ARG A 38 8.13 7.06 -5.71
CA ARG A 38 8.38 6.27 -6.92
C ARG A 38 7.57 4.97 -6.92
N ALA A 39 7.53 4.25 -5.81
CA ALA A 39 6.76 3.00 -5.72
C ALA A 39 5.25 3.25 -5.92
N LEU A 40 4.70 4.26 -5.24
CA LEU A 40 3.28 4.64 -5.36
C LEU A 40 2.93 5.11 -6.77
N GLY A 41 3.77 5.92 -7.41
CA GLY A 41 3.53 6.36 -8.79
C GLY A 41 3.63 5.26 -9.83
N GLU A 42 4.35 4.16 -9.55
CA GLU A 42 4.31 2.97 -10.40
C GLU A 42 3.06 2.11 -10.12
N LEU A 43 2.64 2.02 -8.84
CA LEU A 43 1.44 1.30 -8.43
C LEU A 43 0.16 1.94 -8.97
N GLU A 44 0.06 3.27 -8.97
CA GLU A 44 -1.07 4.03 -9.51
C GLU A 44 -1.31 3.76 -11.00
N LYS A 45 -0.27 3.42 -11.76
CA LYS A 45 -0.40 3.03 -13.18
C LYS A 45 -0.93 1.61 -13.38
N MET A 46 -0.87 0.78 -12.33
CA MET A 46 -1.22 -0.65 -12.37
C MET A 46 -2.59 -0.94 -11.76
N ALA A 47 -3.11 -0.05 -10.90
CA ALA A 47 -4.36 -0.23 -10.19
C ALA A 47 -5.41 0.77 -10.71
N ASP A 48 -6.66 0.31 -10.86
CA ASP A 48 -7.78 1.18 -11.26
C ASP A 48 -8.07 2.27 -10.22
N ARG A 49 -7.73 1.99 -8.95
CA ARG A 49 -7.85 2.92 -7.83
C ARG A 49 -6.70 2.69 -6.85
N LEU A 50 -6.09 3.78 -6.40
CA LEU A 50 -5.14 3.82 -5.30
C LEU A 50 -5.58 4.87 -4.28
N GLU A 51 -5.67 4.50 -3.02
CA GLU A 51 -6.00 5.43 -1.93
C GLU A 51 -4.96 5.30 -0.82
N LEU A 52 -4.37 6.44 -0.43
CA LEU A 52 -3.43 6.52 0.68
C LEU A 52 -4.20 6.85 1.96
N LEU A 53 -4.31 5.88 2.86
CA LEU A 53 -4.97 6.07 4.16
C LEU A 53 -4.12 6.91 5.12
N GLY A 54 -2.81 6.96 4.92
CA GLY A 54 -1.91 7.85 5.64
C GLY A 54 -0.52 7.27 5.87
N SER A 55 0.30 8.02 6.59
CA SER A 55 1.56 7.55 7.17
C SER A 55 1.53 7.87 8.66
N TYR A 56 1.92 6.91 9.49
CA TYR A 56 1.86 7.03 10.94
C TYR A 56 3.17 6.53 11.58
N PRO A 57 3.53 7.00 12.79
CA PRO A 57 4.71 6.51 13.50
C PRO A 57 4.58 5.02 13.80
N ARG A 58 5.67 4.28 13.57
CA ARG A 58 5.74 2.87 13.97
C ARG A 58 5.74 2.76 15.50
N SER A 59 4.88 1.91 16.04
CA SER A 59 4.93 1.55 17.46
C SER A 59 6.03 0.53 17.72
N GLU A 60 6.64 0.62 18.90
CA GLU A 60 7.50 -0.46 19.40
C GLU A 60 6.64 -1.68 19.77
N PRO A 61 7.18 -2.91 19.65
CA PRO A 61 6.51 -4.10 20.18
C PRO A 61 6.22 -3.92 21.67
N LEU A 62 5.01 -4.30 22.08
CA LEU A 62 4.69 -4.44 23.50
C LEU A 62 5.47 -5.66 24.02
N ASN A 63 6.48 -5.41 24.85
CA ASN A 63 7.23 -6.46 25.56
C ASN A 63 6.37 -7.14 26.62
#